data_AF-A0ABD0LK36-F1
#
_entry.id   AF-A0ABD0LK36-F1
#
_cell.length_a   1.000
_cell.length_b   1.000
_cell.length_c   1.000
_cell.angle_alpha   90.00
_cell.angle_beta   90.00
_cell.angle_gamma   90.00
#
_symmetry.space_group_name_H-M   'P 1'
#
loop_
_entity.id
_entity.type
_entity.pdbx_description
1 polymer ?
#
loop_
_entity_poly.entity_id
_entity_poly.type
_entity_poly.pdbx_seq_one_letter_code
_entity_poly.pdbx_strand_id
1 'polypeptide(L)' 'MMLACKGNQTVAPLTLTNRQYRLAAYRQFVCWMLKGERLGKGKRIPIPSCVIERVRLEFPESDRSKYTGFKYASLEELF' A
#
# COMPACT_ATOMS: atom_id res chain seq x y z
N MET A 1 4.17 23.58 -1.02
CA MET A 1 3.43 23.19 0.19
C MET A 1 3.92 21.81 0.65
N MET A 2 4.83 21.80 1.63
CA MET A 2 5.48 20.59 2.14
C MET A 2 4.50 19.81 3.02
N LEU A 3 4.30 18.51 2.76
CA LEU A 3 3.58 17.65 3.70
C LEU A 3 4.56 17.21 4.78
N ALA A 4 4.20 17.57 6.02
CA ALA A 4 4.92 17.27 7.24
C ALA A 4 5.06 15.75 7.46
N CYS A 5 6.30 15.29 7.64
CA CYS A 5 6.57 14.03 8.32
C CYS A 5 6.29 14.25 9.81
N LYS A 6 5.12 13.84 10.30
CA LYS A 6 4.93 13.66 11.75
C LYS A 6 5.76 12.45 12.19
N GLY A 7 7.02 12.70 12.51
CA GLY A 7 7.86 11.78 13.26
C GLY A 7 7.44 11.84 14.72
N ASN A 8 6.79 10.79 15.21
CA ASN A 8 7.07 10.24 16.52
C ASN A 8 6.48 8.83 16.62
N GLN A 9 7.34 7.81 16.50
CA GLN A 9 7.01 6.45 16.90
C GLN A 9 8.16 5.98 17.79
N THR A 10 7.94 6.02 19.10
CA THR A 10 8.70 5.27 20.10
C THR A 10 8.32 3.80 19.93
N VAL A 11 9.19 2.96 19.36
CA VAL A 11 8.80 1.60 18.99
C VAL A 11 9.83 0.58 19.44
N ALA A 12 9.37 -0.30 20.34
CA ALA A 12 9.90 -1.64 20.63
C ALA A 12 10.35 -2.35 19.34
N PRO A 13 11.25 -3.36 19.37
CA PRO A 13 11.77 -4.00 18.16
C PRO A 13 10.63 -4.28 17.18
N LEU A 14 10.61 -3.50 16.09
CA LEU A 14 9.49 -3.38 15.17
C LEU A 14 9.36 -4.67 14.35
N THR A 15 8.79 -5.72 14.92
CA THR A 15 8.37 -6.88 14.14
C THR A 15 7.17 -6.46 13.32
N LEU A 16 7.41 -5.92 12.12
CA LEU A 16 6.36 -5.61 11.18
C LEU A 16 5.67 -6.92 10.76
N THR A 17 4.35 -6.90 10.75
CA THR A 17 3.55 -8.01 10.24
C THR A 17 3.73 -8.14 8.73
N ASN A 18 3.60 -9.35 8.17
CA ASN A 18 3.59 -9.57 6.71
C ASN A 18 2.59 -8.66 6.00
N ARG A 19 1.45 -8.36 6.63
CA ARG A 19 0.46 -7.40 6.12
C ARG A 19 1.05 -6.00 5.95
N GLN A 20 1.82 -5.50 6.91
CA GLN A 20 2.49 -4.21 6.82
C GLN A 20 3.55 -4.21 5.72
N TYR A 21 4.33 -5.29 5.60
CA TYR A 21 5.30 -5.44 4.51
C TYR A 21 4.66 -5.41 3.13
N ARG A 22 3.53 -6.13 2.92
CA ARG A 22 2.79 -6.07 1.65
C ARG A 22 2.30 -4.68 1.32
N LEU A 23 1.73 -3.95 2.29
CA LEU A 23 1.25 -2.59 2.08
C LEU A 23 2.40 -1.63 1.72
N ALA A 24 3.57 -1.80 2.34
CA ALA A 24 4.77 -1.06 1.99
C ALA A 24 5.24 -1.38 0.56
N ALA A 25 5.30 -2.66 0.20
CA ALA A 25 5.68 -3.11 -1.15
C ALA A 25 4.76 -2.55 -2.24
N TYR A 26 3.44 -2.60 -2.02
CA TYR A 26 2.45 -2.03 -2.94
C TYR A 26 2.65 -0.52 -3.13
N ARG A 27 2.86 0.23 -2.04
CA ARG A 27 3.09 1.68 -2.10
C ARG A 27 4.39 2.02 -2.80
N GLN A 28 5.45 1.27 -2.55
CA GLN A 28 6.76 1.49 -3.16
C GLN A 28 6.70 1.25 -4.67
N PHE A 29 6.02 0.19 -5.10
CA PHE A 29 5.82 -0.09 -6.51
C PHE A 29 5.02 1.03 -7.22
N VAL A 30 3.93 1.49 -6.60
CA VAL A 30 3.14 2.60 -7.16
C VAL A 30 3.96 3.89 -7.23
N CYS A 31 4.77 4.18 -6.20
CA CYS A 31 5.67 5.33 -6.19
C CYS A 31 6.70 5.26 -7.34
N TRP A 32 7.26 4.08 -7.59
CA TRP A 32 8.19 3.84 -8.69
C TRP A 32 7.51 4.01 -10.06
N MET A 33 6.33 3.41 -10.25
CA MET A 33 5.55 3.55 -11.48
C MET A 33 5.18 5.01 -11.79
N LEU A 34 4.88 5.79 -10.76
CA LEU A 34 4.58 7.21 -10.84
C LEU A 34 5.83 8.11 -10.94
N LYS A 35 7.03 7.54 -11.12
CA LYS A 35 8.30 8.27 -11.21
C LYS A 35 8.54 9.22 -10.01
N GLY A 36 8.09 8.84 -8.83
CA GLY A 36 8.21 9.65 -7.62
C GLY A 36 7.19 10.79 -7.50
N GLU A 37 6.18 10.86 -8.36
CA GLU A 37 5.06 11.77 -8.16
C GLU A 37 4.30 11.47 -6.86
N ARG A 38 3.72 12.52 -6.26
CA ARG A 38 2.94 12.37 -5.03
C ARG A 38 1.66 11.58 -5.30
N LEU A 39 1.45 10.50 -4.54
CA LEU A 39 0.15 9.81 -4.47
C LEU A 39 -0.89 10.78 -3.89
N GLY A 40 -1.76 11.33 -4.74
CA GLY A 40 -2.79 12.30 -4.39
C GLY A 40 -4.21 11.80 -4.63
N LYS A 41 -5.21 12.55 -4.14
CA LYS A 41 -6.64 12.31 -4.46
C LYS A 41 -6.79 12.31 -6.00
N GLY A 42 -7.38 11.25 -6.55
CA GLY A 42 -7.56 11.06 -8.00
C GLY A 42 -6.50 10.22 -8.71
N LYS A 43 -5.34 9.93 -8.08
CA LYS A 43 -4.26 9.11 -8.69
C LYS A 43 -4.11 7.73 -8.02
N ARG A 44 -5.21 6.97 -7.93
CA ARG A 44 -5.16 5.57 -7.47
C ARG A 44 -5.04 4.66 -8.68
N ILE A 45 -3.88 4.04 -8.86
CA ILE A 45 -3.59 3.14 -10.00
C ILE A 45 -3.66 1.68 -9.51
N PRO A 46 -4.36 0.79 -10.21
CA PRO A 46 -4.32 -0.64 -9.91
C PRO A 46 -2.93 -1.22 -10.18
N ILE A 47 -2.43 -2.03 -9.25
CA ILE A 47 -1.17 -2.75 -9.41
C ILE A 47 -1.41 -3.97 -10.34
N PRO A 48 -0.52 -4.28 -11.29
CA PRO A 48 -0.66 -5.45 -12.15
C PRO A 48 -0.61 -6.76 -11.34
N SER A 49 -1.31 -7.78 -11.82
CA SER A 49 -1.45 -9.08 -11.14
C SER A 49 -0.11 -9.75 -10.86
N CYS A 50 0.84 -9.71 -11.81
CA CYS A 50 2.16 -10.31 -11.66
C CYS A 50 2.93 -9.79 -10.44
N VAL A 51 2.80 -8.50 -10.14
CA VAL A 51 3.46 -7.88 -8.97
C VAL A 51 2.74 -8.26 -7.68
N ILE A 52 1.40 -8.28 -7.71
CA ILE A 52 0.60 -8.71 -6.57
C ILE A 52 0.93 -10.16 -6.18
N GLU A 53 1.01 -11.05 -7.15
CA GLU A 53 1.35 -12.46 -6.94
C GLU A 53 2.75 -12.59 -6.34
N ARG A 54 3.74 -11.89 -6.91
CA ARG A 54 5.11 -11.92 -6.38
C ARG A 54 5.18 -11.44 -4.93
N VAL A 55 4.50 -10.35 -4.60
CA VAL A 55 4.44 -9.79 -3.24
C VAL A 55 3.70 -10.74 -2.27
N ARG A 56 2.67 -11.46 -2.72
CA ARG A 56 1.95 -12.44 -1.90
C ARG A 56 2.75 -13.71 -1.65
N LEU A 57 3.63 -14.09 -2.57
CA LEU A 57 4.57 -15.21 -2.38
C LEU A 57 5.66 -14.86 -1.36
N GLU A 58 6.16 -13.62 -1.40
CA GLU A 58 7.20 -13.15 -0.48
C GLU A 58 6.67 -12.94 0.95
N PHE A 59 5.45 -12.40 1.06
CA PHE A 59 4.82 -12.09 2.35
C PHE A 59 3.45 -12.79 2.46
N PRO A 60 3.44 -14.11 2.68
CA PRO A 60 2.20 -14.87 2.76
C PRO A 60 1.35 -14.43 3.96
N GLU A 61 0.03 -14.49 3.78
CA GLU A 61 -0.97 -14.44 4.85
C GLU A 61 -1.37 -15.86 5.24
N SER A 62 -1.66 -16.09 6.52
CA SER A 62 -2.08 -17.42 6.99
C SER A 62 -3.35 -17.91 6.30
N ASP A 63 -4.30 -17.00 6.08
CA ASP A 63 -5.57 -17.30 5.42
C ASP A 63 -5.67 -16.60 4.07
N ARG A 64 -5.88 -17.37 3.00
CA ARG A 64 -6.00 -16.84 1.64
C ARG A 64 -7.24 -15.95 1.46
N SER A 65 -8.27 -16.12 2.27
CA SER A 65 -9.50 -15.30 2.27
C SER A 65 -9.28 -13.86 2.74
N LYS A 66 -8.17 -13.57 3.42
CA LYS A 66 -7.85 -12.22 3.94
C LYS A 66 -7.28 -11.27 2.88
N TYR A 67 -6.98 -11.74 1.68
CA TYR A 67 -6.50 -10.88 0.59
C TYR A 67 -7.63 -10.03 0.03
N THR A 68 -7.63 -8.73 0.34
CA THR A 68 -8.54 -7.77 -0.29
C THR A 68 -7.98 -7.29 -1.62
N GLY A 69 -8.84 -7.25 -2.65
CA GLY A 69 -8.53 -6.62 -3.94
C GLY A 69 -8.44 -5.10 -3.85
N PHE A 70 -8.18 -4.46 -4.99
CA PHE A 70 -8.17 -3.00 -5.12
C PHE A 70 -9.59 -2.45 -4.87
N LYS A 71 -9.70 -1.45 -3.99
CA LYS A 71 -10.96 -0.76 -3.71
C LYS A 71 -10.83 0.70 -4.12
N TYR A 72 -11.74 1.17 -4.97
CA TYR A 72 -11.90 2.60 -5.21
C TYR A 72 -12.38 3.27 -3.92
N ALA A 73 -12.03 4.55 -3.74
CA ALA A 73 -12.78 5.35 -2.77
C ALA A 73 -14.22 5.41 -3.32
N SER A 74 -15.20 5.01 -2.52
CA SER A 74 -16.60 5.11 -2.89
C SER A 74 -16.89 6.53 -3.37
N LEU A 75 -17.56 6.65 -4.52
CA LEU A 75 -18.07 7.93 -5.04
C LEU A 75 -19.16 8.54 -4.13
N GLU A 76 -19.57 7.85 -3.06
CA GLU A 76 -20.61 8.28 -2.10
C GLU A 76 -20.16 9.39 -1.14
N GLU A 77 -18.88 9.76 -1.10
CA GLU A 77 -18.41 10.95 -0.37
C GLU A 77 -18.29 12.21 -1.27
N LEU A 78 -18.87 12.17 -2.47
CA LEU A 78 -18.74 13.21 -3.51
C LEU A 78 -20.07 13.79 -4.02
N PHE A 79 -21.20 13.48 -3.35
CA PHE A 79 -22.49 14.17 -3.51
C PHE A 79 -22.97 14.70 -2.17
#